data_AF-D2S5U8-F1
#
_entry.id   AF-D2S5U8-F1
#
_cell.length_a   1.000
_cell.length_b   1.000
_cell.length_c   1.000
_cell.angle_alpha   90.00
_cell.angle_beta   90.00
_cell.angle_gamma   90.00
#
_symmetry.space_group_name_H-M   'P 1'
#
loop_
_entity.id
_entity.type
_entity.pdbx_description
1 polymer ?
#
loop_
_entity_poly.entity_id
_entity_poly.type
_entity_poly.pdbx_seq_one_letter_code
_entity_poly.pdbx_strand_id
1 'polypeptide(L)'
;MRLTPLLPRRQNPWLLVDVDGSPASQGALVWALREAARREATVVAVCVLDDEGDDGLTGLGRPGRRTGTVALERLEAQVLRAIAETGVSGRVRTAVLERPVFEALSSAARGADLVVVSGQGKTLLRPAVPRQPPRRLARGA
;
A
#
# COMPACT_ATOMS: atom_id res chain seq x y z
N MET A 1 18.37 -16.11 34.05
CA MET A 1 17.14 -16.43 33.32
C MET A 1 17.29 -15.95 31.88
N ARG A 2 17.23 -16.84 30.88
CA ARG A 2 17.23 -16.44 29.46
C ARG A 2 15.79 -16.16 29.06
N LEU A 3 15.49 -14.93 28.68
CA LEU A 3 14.23 -14.59 28.03
C LEU A 3 14.27 -15.21 26.63
N THR A 4 13.43 -16.22 26.39
CA THR A 4 13.18 -16.74 25.04
C THR A 4 12.69 -15.56 24.20
N PRO A 5 13.38 -15.17 23.11
CA PRO A 5 12.86 -14.10 22.26
C PRO A 5 11.54 -14.61 21.69
N LEU A 6 10.45 -13.94 22.05
CA LEU A 6 9.18 -14.13 21.38
C LEU A 6 9.44 -13.81 19.91
N LEU A 7 9.49 -14.85 19.07
CA LEU A 7 9.51 -14.68 17.62
C LEU A 7 8.40 -13.66 17.30
N PRO A 8 8.71 -12.55 16.61
CA PRO A 8 7.69 -11.58 16.27
C PRO A 8 6.55 -12.33 15.59
N ARG A 9 5.32 -12.18 16.12
CA ARG A 9 4.12 -12.77 15.51
C ARG A 9 4.19 -12.42 14.04
N ARG A 10 4.26 -13.43 13.17
CA ARG A 10 4.41 -13.28 11.72
C ARG A 10 3.38 -12.24 11.27
N GLN A 11 3.83 -11.00 11.01
CA GLN A 11 2.92 -9.90 10.72
C GLN A 11 2.23 -10.26 9.42
N ASN A 12 0.90 -10.25 9.40
CA ASN A 12 0.18 -10.53 8.16
C ASN A 12 0.62 -9.51 7.11
N PRO A 13 0.96 -9.94 5.89
CA PRO A 13 1.52 -9.08 4.86
C PRO A 13 0.50 -7.99 4.47
N TRP A 14 0.98 -6.85 3.96
CA TRP A 14 0.12 -5.77 3.48
C TRP A 14 0.20 -5.71 1.97
N LEU A 15 -0.91 -5.43 1.28
CA LEU A 15 -0.93 -5.24 -0.17
C LEU A 15 -1.37 -3.81 -0.43
N LEU A 16 -0.46 -2.96 -0.87
CA LEU A 16 -0.76 -1.59 -1.26
C LEU A 16 -1.24 -1.56 -2.70
N VAL A 17 -2.39 -0.96 -2.95
CA VAL A 17 -2.94 -0.84 -4.31
C VAL A 17 -3.12 0.63 -4.60
N ASP A 18 -2.41 1.12 -5.60
CA ASP A 18 -2.64 2.45 -6.17
C ASP A 18 -3.87 2.38 -7.07
N VAL A 19 -4.82 3.28 -6.79
CA VAL A 19 -6.13 3.36 -7.41
C VAL A 19 -6.28 4.76 -7.99
N ASP A 20 -5.93 4.87 -9.26
CA ASP A 20 -6.03 6.07 -10.09
C ASP A 20 -7.40 6.24 -10.76
N GLY A 21 -8.36 5.36 -10.44
CA GLY A 21 -9.69 5.37 -11.02
C GLY A 21 -9.80 4.71 -12.41
N SER A 22 -8.68 4.26 -13.01
CA SER A 22 -8.68 3.62 -14.33
C SER A 22 -9.28 2.21 -14.31
N PRO A 23 -9.72 1.65 -15.46
CA PRO A 23 -10.16 0.26 -15.52
C PRO A 23 -9.09 -0.75 -15.07
N ALA A 24 -7.80 -0.40 -15.22
CA ALA A 24 -6.68 -1.22 -14.79
C ALA A 24 -6.59 -1.30 -13.25
N SER A 25 -6.95 -0.25 -12.52
CA SER A 25 -6.98 -0.26 -11.05
C SER A 25 -8.04 -1.20 -10.48
N GLN A 26 -9.17 -1.39 -11.19
CA GLN A 26 -10.19 -2.34 -10.78
C GLN A 26 -9.66 -3.79 -10.81
N GLY A 27 -8.97 -4.18 -11.88
CA GLY A 27 -8.34 -5.51 -11.97
C GLY A 27 -7.24 -5.71 -10.93
N ALA A 28 -6.52 -4.64 -10.58
CA ALA A 28 -5.55 -4.64 -9.50
C ALA A 28 -6.19 -4.93 -8.13
N LEU A 29 -7.31 -4.26 -7.81
CA LEU A 29 -8.07 -4.50 -6.58
C LEU A 29 -8.59 -5.94 -6.50
N VAL A 30 -9.19 -6.45 -7.59
CA VAL A 30 -9.69 -7.83 -7.67
C VAL A 30 -8.57 -8.85 -7.40
N TRP A 31 -7.40 -8.63 -8.02
CA TRP A 31 -6.23 -9.48 -7.78
C TRP A 31 -5.74 -9.39 -6.33
N ALA A 32 -5.62 -8.17 -5.79
CA ALA A 32 -5.13 -7.95 -4.43
C ALA A 32 -6.05 -8.56 -3.38
N LEU A 33 -7.38 -8.47 -3.56
CA LEU A 33 -8.35 -9.11 -2.66
C LEU A 33 -8.20 -10.63 -2.65
N ARG A 34 -8.10 -11.26 -3.83
CA ARG A 34 -7.87 -12.72 -3.93
C ARG A 34 -6.56 -13.14 -3.29
N GLU A 35 -5.49 -12.36 -3.49
CA GLU A 35 -4.19 -12.66 -2.90
C GLU A 35 -4.19 -12.44 -1.39
N ALA A 36 -4.90 -11.43 -0.91
CA ALA A 36 -5.09 -11.19 0.52
C ALA A 36 -5.84 -12.33 1.19
N ALA A 37 -6.88 -12.87 0.57
CA ALA A 37 -7.57 -14.05 1.09
C ALA A 37 -6.63 -15.26 1.23
N ARG A 38 -5.72 -15.46 0.27
CA ARG A 38 -4.76 -16.58 0.28
C ARG A 38 -3.65 -16.44 1.30
N ARG A 39 -3.21 -15.21 1.58
CA ARG A 39 -2.08 -14.91 2.48
C ARG A 39 -2.48 -14.38 3.84
N GLU A 40 -3.79 -14.33 4.10
CA GLU A 40 -4.39 -13.62 5.23
C GLU A 40 -3.93 -12.14 5.30
N ALA A 41 -3.65 -11.53 4.16
CA ALA A 41 -3.08 -10.18 4.06
C ALA A 41 -4.12 -9.09 4.37
N THR A 42 -3.64 -7.86 4.59
CA THR A 42 -4.49 -6.66 4.61
C THR A 42 -4.30 -5.90 3.30
N VAL A 43 -5.39 -5.58 2.60
CA VAL A 43 -5.33 -4.70 1.42
C VAL A 43 -5.43 -3.24 1.88
N VAL A 44 -4.54 -2.39 1.39
CA VAL A 44 -4.57 -0.94 1.58
C VAL A 44 -4.73 -0.31 0.20
N ALA A 45 -5.96 0.06 -0.15
CA ALA A 45 -6.27 0.78 -1.38
C ALA A 45 -5.99 2.26 -1.17
N VAL A 46 -5.20 2.86 -2.06
CA VAL A 46 -4.77 4.25 -1.98
C VAL A 46 -5.18 4.96 -3.26
N CYS A 47 -5.85 6.09 -3.13
CA CYS A 47 -5.98 7.03 -4.23
C CYS A 47 -4.92 8.11 -4.06
N VAL A 48 -4.09 8.31 -5.09
CA VAL A 48 -3.04 9.33 -5.06
C VAL A 48 -3.56 10.59 -5.75
N LEU A 49 -3.59 11.69 -5.01
CA LEU A 49 -3.85 13.01 -5.56
C LEU A 49 -2.55 13.56 -6.12
N ASP A 50 -2.57 13.94 -7.40
CA ASP A 50 -1.54 14.76 -7.98
C ASP A 50 -1.73 16.20 -7.50
N ASP A 51 -0.66 16.77 -6.96
CA ASP A 51 -0.59 18.20 -6.71
C ASP A 51 -0.39 18.85 -8.09
N GLU A 52 -1.49 19.04 -8.82
CA GLU A 52 -1.53 19.99 -9.92
C GLU A 52 -1.15 21.33 -9.29
N GLY A 53 0.12 21.71 -9.46
CA GLY A 53 0.77 22.74 -8.66
C GLY A 53 -0.08 23.98 -8.50
N ASP A 54 0.06 24.60 -7.33
CA ASP A 54 -0.33 25.97 -7.00
C ASP A 54 -0.18 26.93 -8.19
N ASP A 55 -1.20 26.97 -9.06
CA ASP A 55 -1.39 28.07 -10.00
C ASP A 55 -1.98 29.17 -9.13
N GLY A 56 -1.07 30.01 -8.63
CA GLY A 56 -1.17 30.82 -7.40
C GLY A 56 -2.24 31.89 -7.34
N LEU A 57 -3.48 31.59 -7.72
CA LEU A 57 -4.61 32.53 -7.79
C LEU A 57 -5.95 31.86 -7.50
N THR A 58 -6.13 31.11 -6.40
CA THR A 58 -7.49 30.83 -5.91
C THR A 58 -7.61 30.88 -4.39
N GLY A 59 -8.08 32.03 -3.91
CA GLY A 59 -8.45 32.26 -2.53
C GLY A 59 -9.68 31.45 -2.08
N LEU A 60 -9.75 31.28 -0.76
CA LEU A 60 -10.97 31.08 0.02
C LEU A 60 -11.71 29.73 -0.18
N GLY A 61 -11.07 28.64 0.27
CA GLY A 61 -11.76 27.46 0.82
C GLY A 61 -11.12 26.10 0.53
N ARG A 62 -10.15 25.65 1.36
CA ARG A 62 -9.46 24.32 1.35
C ARG A 62 -9.83 23.38 0.16
N PRO A 63 -9.43 23.71 -1.09
CA PRO A 63 -9.82 22.93 -2.27
C PRO A 63 -9.37 21.46 -2.13
N GLY A 64 -8.18 21.23 -1.57
CA GLY A 64 -7.66 19.87 -1.31
C GLY A 64 -8.53 19.01 -0.39
N ARG A 65 -9.32 19.59 0.53
CA ARG A 65 -10.20 18.78 1.42
C ARG A 65 -11.44 18.27 0.70
N ARG A 66 -12.07 19.07 -0.16
CA ARG A 66 -13.23 18.64 -0.96
C ARG A 66 -12.82 17.65 -2.05
N THR A 67 -11.67 17.90 -2.69
CA THR A 67 -11.08 16.94 -3.64
C THR A 67 -10.78 15.60 -2.96
N GLY A 68 -10.22 15.63 -1.75
CA GLY A 68 -9.95 14.43 -0.96
C GLY A 68 -11.20 13.62 -0.59
N THR A 69 -12.32 14.27 -0.21
CA THR A 69 -13.57 13.55 0.11
C THR A 69 -14.16 12.87 -1.12
N VAL A 70 -14.20 13.55 -2.26
CA VAL A 70 -14.71 12.97 -3.52
C VAL A 70 -13.81 11.82 -4.00
N ALA A 71 -12.49 11.96 -3.86
CA ALA A 71 -11.55 10.89 -4.18
C ALA A 71 -11.74 9.67 -3.27
N LEU A 72 -11.97 9.87 -1.97
CA LEU A 72 -12.23 8.78 -1.02
C LEU A 72 -13.53 8.05 -1.36
N GLU A 73 -14.62 8.76 -1.63
CA GLU A 73 -15.91 8.15 -2.01
C GLU A 73 -15.78 7.30 -3.28
N ARG A 74 -15.05 7.80 -4.29
CA ARG A 74 -14.77 7.06 -5.53
C ARG A 74 -13.93 5.81 -5.26
N LEU A 75 -12.89 5.95 -4.44
CA LEU A 75 -12.04 4.84 -4.01
C LEU A 75 -12.85 3.75 -3.31
N GLU A 76 -13.69 4.13 -2.35
CA GLU A 76 -14.58 3.21 -1.62
C GLU A 76 -15.56 2.51 -2.55
N ALA A 77 -16.15 3.22 -3.51
CA ALA A 77 -17.04 2.62 -4.50
C ALA A 77 -16.34 1.57 -5.37
N GLN A 78 -15.08 1.81 -5.77
CA GLN A 78 -14.28 0.83 -6.52
C GLN A 78 -13.91 -0.39 -5.67
N VAL A 79 -13.53 -0.16 -4.41
CA VAL A 79 -13.28 -1.25 -3.46
C VAL A 79 -14.52 -2.12 -3.28
N LEU A 80 -15.70 -1.51 -3.08
CA LEU A 80 -16.96 -2.24 -2.94
C LEU A 80 -17.29 -3.05 -4.20
N ARG A 81 -17.09 -2.48 -5.39
CA ARG A 81 -17.26 -3.20 -6.66
C ARG A 81 -16.34 -4.41 -6.73
N ALA A 82 -15.07 -4.26 -6.36
CA ALA A 82 -14.09 -5.36 -6.38
C ALA A 82 -14.42 -6.45 -5.34
N ILE A 83 -14.92 -6.07 -4.16
CA ILE A 83 -15.41 -7.01 -3.14
C ILE A 83 -16.61 -7.79 -3.67
N ALA A 84 -17.58 -7.11 -4.28
CA ALA A 84 -18.77 -7.75 -4.87
C ALA A 84 -18.39 -8.73 -6.00
N GLU A 85 -17.42 -8.37 -6.84
CA GLU A 85 -16.92 -9.22 -7.92
C GLU A 85 -16.16 -10.46 -7.42
N THR A 86 -15.40 -10.31 -6.33
CA THR A 86 -14.57 -11.41 -5.80
C THR A 86 -15.27 -12.27 -4.77
N GLY A 87 -16.30 -11.74 -4.09
CA GLY A 87 -16.90 -12.35 -2.91
C GLY A 87 -15.99 -12.36 -1.68
N VAL A 88 -14.85 -11.66 -1.70
CA VAL A 88 -13.85 -11.66 -0.63
C VAL A 88 -14.02 -10.45 0.28
N SER A 89 -14.38 -10.67 1.54
CA SER A 89 -14.54 -9.65 2.58
C SER A 89 -13.36 -9.58 3.56
N GLY A 90 -12.13 -9.58 3.02
CA GLY A 90 -10.90 -9.50 3.82
C GLY A 90 -10.70 -8.15 4.52
N ARG A 91 -9.59 -7.99 5.25
CA ARG A 91 -9.23 -6.69 5.85
C ARG A 91 -8.83 -5.72 4.74
N VAL A 92 -9.68 -4.74 4.46
CA VAL A 92 -9.43 -3.67 3.49
C VAL A 92 -9.39 -2.33 4.21
N ARG A 93 -8.44 -1.48 3.84
CA ARG A 93 -8.31 -0.10 4.28
C ARG A 93 -8.25 0.81 3.07
N THR A 94 -8.82 2.00 3.17
CA THR A 94 -8.79 3.04 2.15
C THR A 94 -8.03 4.25 2.66
N ALA A 95 -7.25 4.89 1.79
CA ALA A 95 -6.57 6.15 2.09
C ALA A 95 -6.48 7.02 0.84
N VAL A 96 -6.50 8.34 1.03
CA VAL A 96 -6.18 9.30 -0.01
C VAL A 96 -4.88 9.99 0.38
N LEU A 97 -3.87 9.92 -0.47
CA LEU A 97 -2.53 10.44 -0.20
C LEU A 97 -2.11 11.39 -1.30
N GLU A 98 -1.27 12.37 -0.97
CA GLU A 98 -0.57 13.15 -1.98
C GLU A 98 0.57 12.33 -2.61
N ARG A 99 0.88 12.57 -3.88
CA ARG A 99 1.97 11.91 -4.62
C ARG A 99 3.29 11.81 -3.85
N PRO A 100 3.86 12.88 -3.26
CA PRO A 100 5.12 12.78 -2.52
C PRO A 100 5.03 11.85 -1.30
N VAL A 101 3.88 11.79 -0.62
CA VAL A 101 3.66 10.90 0.52
C VAL A 101 3.60 9.44 0.06
N PHE A 102 2.90 9.18 -1.04
CA PHE A 102 2.82 7.84 -1.62
C PHE A 102 4.20 7.32 -2.05
N GLU A 103 5.01 8.15 -2.69
CA GLU A 103 6.37 7.80 -3.10
C GLU A 103 7.30 7.54 -1.90
N ALA A 104 7.23 8.39 -0.88
CA ALA A 104 8.00 8.21 0.36
C ALA A 104 7.63 6.89 1.07
N LEU A 105 6.33 6.58 1.18
CA LEU A 105 5.85 5.34 1.78
C LEU A 105 6.24 4.12 0.95
N SER A 106 6.10 4.19 -0.37
CA SER A 106 6.47 3.10 -1.28
C SER A 106 7.98 2.83 -1.24
N SER A 107 8.79 3.88 -1.14
CA SER A 107 10.24 3.77 -0.95
C SER A 107 10.60 3.16 0.41
N ALA A 108 9.99 3.63 1.50
CA ALA A 108 10.22 3.14 2.86
C ALA A 108 9.78 1.68 3.05
N ALA A 109 8.76 1.25 2.32
CA ALA A 109 8.26 -0.12 2.34
C ALA A 109 9.11 -1.11 1.53
N ARG A 110 10.15 -0.65 0.82
CA ARG A 110 11.13 -1.53 0.17
C ARG A 110 11.80 -2.40 1.24
N GLY A 111 11.45 -3.68 1.26
CA GLY A 111 11.95 -4.60 2.26
C GLY A 111 10.93 -5.06 3.30
N ALA A 112 9.66 -4.69 3.16
CA ALA A 112 8.53 -5.27 3.86
C ALA A 112 7.80 -6.30 2.97
N ASP A 113 6.86 -7.07 3.53
CA ASP A 113 5.90 -7.85 2.74
C ASP A 113 4.82 -6.94 2.13
N LEU A 114 5.22 -5.99 1.26
CA LEU A 114 4.33 -5.03 0.61
C LEU A 114 4.31 -5.26 -0.91
N VAL A 115 3.15 -5.54 -1.50
CA VAL A 115 3.01 -5.51 -2.96
C VAL A 115 2.37 -4.19 -3.35
N VAL A 116 3.00 -3.43 -4.24
CA VAL A 116 2.40 -2.24 -4.86
C VAL A 116 1.79 -2.67 -6.20
N VAL A 117 0.49 -2.43 -6.37
CA VAL A 117 -0.18 -2.64 -7.64
C VAL A 117 -0.65 -1.31 -8.18
N SER A 118 -0.22 -0.96 -9.38
CA SER A 118 -0.66 0.22 -10.12
C SER A 118 -1.34 -0.20 -11.43
N GLY A 119 -2.10 0.71 -12.04
CA GLY A 119 -2.67 0.48 -13.37
C GLY A 119 -1.61 0.16 -14.45
N GLN A 120 -0.36 0.59 -14.24
CA GLN A 120 0.77 0.39 -15.15
C GLN A 120 1.56 -0.91 -14.90
N GLY A 121 1.27 -1.64 -13.81
CA GLY A 121 2.00 -2.86 -13.48
C GLY A 121 1.99 -3.24 -12.00
N LYS A 122 2.51 -4.44 -11.71
CA LYS A 122 2.62 -5.01 -10.36
C LYS A 122 4.08 -5.01 -9.93
N THR A 123 4.40 -4.30 -8.85
CA THR A 123 5.73 -4.30 -8.23
C THR A 123 5.66 -4.96 -6.87
N LEU A 124 6.21 -6.16 -6.79
CA LEU A 124 6.28 -6.90 -5.53
C LEU A 124 7.51 -6.42 -4.74
N LEU A 125 7.29 -5.70 -3.63
CA LEU A 125 8.36 -5.40 -2.68
C LEU A 125 8.48 -6.63 -1.77
N ARG A 126 9.57 -7.37 -1.94
CA ARG A 126 9.90 -8.49 -1.05
C ARG A 126 10.51 -7.95 0.23
N PRO A 127 10.37 -8.67 1.35
CA PRO A 127 11.25 -8.49 2.48
C PRO A 127 12.69 -8.48 2.01
N ALA A 128 13.42 -7.45 2.38
CA ALA A 128 14.86 -7.48 2.28
C ALA A 128 15.26 -8.51 3.33
N VAL A 129 15.55 -9.74 2.91
CA VAL A 129 16.15 -10.73 3.81
C VAL A 129 17.37 -10.01 4.41
N PRO A 130 17.42 -9.81 5.74
CA PRO A 130 18.57 -9.18 6.35
C PRO A 130 19.77 -10.02 5.97
N ARG A 131 20.64 -9.49 5.09
CA ARG A 131 21.91 -10.15 4.81
C ARG A 131 22.63 -10.16 6.15
N GLN A 132 22.79 -11.33 6.74
CA GLN A 132 23.58 -11.46 7.96
C GLN A 132 24.91 -10.75 7.68
N PRO A 133 25.32 -9.75 8.49
CA PRO A 133 26.62 -9.14 8.31
C PRO A 133 27.65 -10.28 8.38
N PRO A 134 28.62 -10.33 7.44
CA PRO A 134 29.61 -11.39 7.45
C PRO A 134 30.21 -11.45 8.86
N ARG A 135 30.09 -12.62 9.51
CA ARG A 135 30.70 -12.86 10.81
C ARG A 135 32.15 -12.42 10.69
N ARG A 136 32.51 -11.32 11.36
CA ARG A 136 33.88 -10.87 11.43
C ARG A 136 34.63 -11.99 12.13
N LEU A 137 35.32 -12.83 11.37
CA LEU A 137 36.26 -13.80 11.91
C LEU A 137 37.26 -12.98 12.70
N ALA A 138 37.18 -13.05 14.02
CA ALA A 138 38.22 -12.55 14.88
C ALA A 138 39.49 -13.33 14.48
N ARG A 139 40.41 -12.68 13.77
CA ARG A 139 41.77 -13.17 13.67
C ARG A 139 42.38 -13.00 15.06
N GLY A 140 42.53 -14.11 15.76
CA GLY A 140 43.42 -14.21 16.90
C GLY A 140 44.87 -14.30 16.42
N ALA A 141 45.76 -14.02 17.38
CA ALA A 141 47.23 -13.91 17.33
C ALA A 141 47.74 -12.53 16.88
#